data_AF-A0A7X8T2J0-F1
#
_entry.id   AF-A0A7X8T2J0-F1
#
_cell.length_a   1.000
_cell.length_b   1.000
_cell.length_c   1.000
_cell.angle_alpha   90.00
_cell.angle_beta   90.00
_cell.angle_gamma   90.00
#
_symmetry.space_group_name_H-M   'P 1'
#
loop_
_entity.id
_entity.type
_entity.pdbx_description
1 polymer ?
#
loop_
_entity_poly.entity_id
_entity_poly.type
_entity_poly.pdbx_seq_one_letter_code
_entity_poly.pdbx_strand_id
1 'polypeptide(L)'
;MRLHKSAEVQLDPHFRSILQGLARKMVQSDVTANRIVQRTIDVLCDKPELLDGAHMSEAVLALLRRHAFDENDLNASREMTGSRRFSKSDIVP
;
A
#
# COMPACT_ATOMS: atom_id res chain seq x y z
N MET A 1 20.18 -2.75 25.54
CA MET A 1 19.16 -3.52 24.78
C MET A 1 19.62 -3.63 23.34
N ARG A 2 19.80 -4.85 22.81
CA ARG A 2 20.25 -5.08 21.42
C ARG A 2 19.01 -5.12 20.52
N LEU A 3 18.71 -4.02 19.86
CA LEU A 3 17.52 -3.84 19.01
C LEU A 3 17.90 -3.69 17.53
N HIS A 4 18.95 -4.37 17.08
CA HIS A 4 19.59 -4.07 15.78
C HIS A 4 19.83 -5.28 14.89
N LYS A 5 19.44 -6.49 15.27
CA LYS A 5 19.73 -7.70 14.48
C LYS A 5 18.50 -8.30 13.77
N SER A 6 17.30 -7.98 14.25
CA SER A 6 16.04 -8.44 13.64
C SER A 6 15.55 -7.52 12.52
N ALA A 7 15.90 -6.23 12.60
CA ALA A 7 15.65 -5.26 11.52
C ALA A 7 16.68 -5.40 10.38
N GLU A 8 17.83 -6.06 10.64
CA GLU A 8 18.88 -6.32 9.65
C GLU A 8 18.58 -7.55 8.77
N VAL A 9 17.63 -8.40 9.18
CA VAL A 9 16.84 -9.24 8.26
C VAL A 9 15.85 -8.31 7.54
N GLN A 10 16.40 -7.28 6.93
CA GLN A 10 15.73 -6.33 6.06
C GLN A 10 15.07 -7.16 4.98
N LEU A 11 13.74 -7.05 4.87
CA LEU A 11 12.89 -7.74 3.92
C LEU A 11 13.64 -8.08 2.63
N ASP A 12 13.93 -9.38 2.50
CA ASP A 12 14.66 -9.95 1.39
C ASP A 12 14.16 -9.35 0.06
N PRO A 13 15.04 -9.00 -0.90
CA PRO A 13 14.63 -8.50 -2.22
C PRO A 13 13.57 -9.38 -2.88
N HIS A 14 13.60 -10.68 -2.63
CA HIS A 14 12.59 -11.66 -3.01
C HIS A 14 11.25 -11.41 -2.32
N PHE A 15 11.25 -11.19 -1.00
CA PHE A 15 10.02 -10.88 -0.26
C PHE A 15 9.41 -9.56 -0.74
N ARG A 16 10.21 -8.52 -0.98
CA ARG A 16 9.73 -7.28 -1.61
C ARG A 16 9.13 -7.52 -2.99
N SER A 17 9.76 -8.36 -3.82
CA SER A 17 9.25 -8.74 -5.14
C SER A 17 7.91 -9.48 -5.06
N ILE A 18 7.75 -10.38 -4.08
CA ILE A 18 6.48 -11.06 -3.79
C ILE A 18 5.39 -10.04 -3.42
N LEU A 19 5.68 -9.14 -2.47
CA LEU A 19 4.74 -8.08 -2.08
C LEU A 19 4.35 -7.21 -3.28
N GLN A 20 5.31 -6.86 -4.13
CA GLN A 20 5.06 -6.06 -5.33
C GLN A 20 4.19 -6.80 -6.35
N GLY A 21 4.45 -8.09 -6.58
CA GLY A 21 3.62 -8.93 -7.44
C GLY A 21 2.18 -9.07 -6.92
N LEU A 22 2.00 -9.15 -5.61
CA LEU A 22 0.68 -9.18 -4.97
C LEU A 22 -0.02 -7.81 -5.06
N ALA A 23 0.67 -6.72 -4.76
CA ALA A 23 0.11 -5.37 -4.81
C ALA A 23 -0.33 -4.98 -6.23
N ARG A 24 0.45 -5.32 -7.26
CA ARG A 24 0.09 -5.11 -8.67
C ARG A 24 -1.17 -5.85 -9.11
N LYS A 25 -1.54 -6.94 -8.46
CA LYS A 25 -2.81 -7.64 -8.72
C LYS A 25 -4.02 -6.91 -8.09
N MET A 26 -3.77 -6.03 -7.12
CA MET A 26 -4.82 -5.33 -6.37
C MET A 26 -5.05 -3.90 -6.84
N VAL A 27 -4.03 -3.26 -7.42
CA VAL A 27 -4.12 -1.88 -7.91
C VAL A 27 -3.60 -1.75 -9.34
N GLN A 28 -4.19 -0.82 -10.10
CA GLN A 28 -3.83 -0.61 -11.52
C GLN A 28 -2.56 0.21 -11.71
N SER A 29 -2.15 0.98 -10.69
CA SER A 29 -1.01 1.90 -10.77
C SER A 29 0.22 1.31 -10.08
N ASP A 30 1.33 1.22 -10.81
CA ASP A 30 2.62 0.75 -10.25
C ASP A 30 3.12 1.66 -9.12
N VAL A 31 2.88 2.97 -9.24
CA VAL A 31 3.21 3.95 -8.20
C VAL A 31 2.43 3.65 -6.91
N THR A 32 1.15 3.31 -7.05
CA THR A 32 0.29 2.95 -5.92
C THR A 32 0.71 1.61 -5.32
N ALA A 33 1.03 0.62 -6.16
CA ALA A 33 1.56 -0.66 -5.73
C ALA A 33 2.85 -0.49 -4.91
N ASN A 34 3.78 0.35 -5.37
CA ASN A 34 5.02 0.63 -4.63
C ASN A 34 4.76 1.30 -3.27
N ARG A 35 3.81 2.23 -3.19
CA ARG A 35 3.43 2.87 -1.92
C ARG A 35 2.85 1.86 -0.93
N ILE A 36 1.94 1.00 -1.40
CA ILE A 36 1.33 -0.07 -0.59
C ILE A 36 2.41 -1.02 -0.07
N VAL A 37 3.34 -1.43 -0.93
CA VAL A 37 4.47 -2.28 -0.53
C VAL A 37 5.28 -1.59 0.56
N GLN A 38 5.80 -0.38 0.32
CA GLN A 38 6.59 0.35 1.33
C GLN A 38 5.87 0.48 2.67
N ARG A 39 4.59 0.87 2.66
CA ARG A 39 3.79 0.99 3.89
C ARG A 39 3.63 -0.33 4.63
N THR A 40 3.49 -1.43 3.89
CA THR A 40 3.44 -2.79 4.47
C THR A 40 4.78 -3.15 5.10
N ILE A 41 5.89 -2.84 4.44
CA ILE A 41 7.24 -3.05 4.97
C ILE A 41 7.43 -2.28 6.28
N ASP A 42 7.08 -0.99 6.30
CA ASP A 42 7.23 -0.14 7.48
C ASP A 42 6.46 -0.72 8.68
N VAL A 43 5.21 -1.16 8.48
CA VAL A 43 4.40 -1.79 9.52
C VAL A 43 5.00 -3.10 10.01
N LEU A 44 5.58 -3.92 9.13
CA LEU A 44 6.22 -5.18 9.52
C LEU A 44 7.54 -4.95 10.28
N CYS A 45 8.28 -3.89 9.96
CA CYS A 45 9.45 -3.47 10.72
C CYS A 45 9.08 -2.99 12.13
N ASP A 46 7.97 -2.25 12.26
CA ASP A 46 7.46 -1.79 13.55
C ASP A 46 6.84 -2.92 14.39
N LYS A 47 6.27 -3.94 13.73
CA LYS A 47 5.55 -5.05 14.36
C LYS A 47 6.07 -6.40 13.86
N PRO A 48 7.30 -6.79 14.24
CA PRO A 48 7.90 -8.04 13.80
C PRO A 48 7.13 -9.28 14.26
N GLU A 49 6.28 -9.18 15.28
CA GLU A 49 5.40 -10.26 15.74
C GLU A 49 4.42 -10.75 14.67
N LEU A 50 4.13 -9.93 13.66
CA LEU A 50 3.31 -10.32 12.50
C LEU A 50 4.01 -11.34 11.59
N LEU A 51 5.34 -11.45 11.72
CA LEU A 51 6.18 -12.42 11.00
C LEU A 51 6.46 -13.68 11.83
N ASP A 52 6.08 -13.72 13.10
CA ASP A 52 6.46 -14.78 14.06
C ASP A 52 5.36 -15.83 14.28
N GLY A 53 4.62 -16.19 13.23
CA GLY A 53 3.47 -17.09 13.37
C GLY A 53 3.11 -17.92 12.15
N ALA A 54 2.37 -19.01 12.38
CA ALA A 54 1.88 -19.93 11.34
C ALA A 54 1.00 -19.24 10.28
N HIS A 55 0.41 -18.09 10.64
CA HIS A 55 -0.47 -17.29 9.78
C HIS A 55 0.22 -16.06 9.17
N MET A 56 1.57 -15.99 9.17
CA MET A 56 2.32 -14.87 8.61
C MET A 56 1.85 -14.47 7.21
N SER A 57 1.71 -15.45 6.31
CA SER A 57 1.29 -15.19 4.93
C SER A 57 -0.09 -14.52 4.86
N GLU A 58 -1.03 -14.96 5.70
CA GLU A 58 -2.38 -14.41 5.76
C GLU A 58 -2.37 -13.00 6.38
N ALA A 59 -1.59 -12.78 7.43
CA ALA A 59 -1.43 -11.47 8.07
C ALA A 59 -0.86 -10.42 7.10
N VAL A 60 0.20 -10.79 6.37
CA VAL A 60 0.83 -9.94 5.35
C VAL A 60 -0.13 -9.67 4.19
N LEU A 61 -0.88 -10.69 3.73
CA LEU A 61 -1.86 -10.52 2.67
C LEU A 61 -3.04 -9.63 3.10
N ALA A 62 -3.50 -9.76 4.34
CA ALA A 62 -4.55 -8.91 4.90
C ALA A 62 -4.10 -7.44 5.00
N LEU A 63 -2.84 -7.20 5.41
CA LEU A 63 -2.26 -5.86 5.43
C LEU A 63 -2.19 -5.25 4.02
N LEU A 64 -1.70 -6.00 3.03
CA LEU A 64 -1.66 -5.55 1.64
C LEU A 64 -3.05 -5.17 1.12
N ARG A 65 -4.06 -6.01 1.37
CA ARG A 65 -5.44 -5.75 0.95
C ARG A 65 -6.02 -4.51 1.60
N ARG A 66 -5.77 -4.31 2.90
CA ARG A 66 -6.23 -3.11 3.62
C ARG A 66 -5.62 -1.85 3.01
N HIS A 67 -4.30 -1.84 2.80
CA HIS A 67 -3.63 -0.68 2.19
C HIS A 67 -4.06 -0.43 0.74
N ALA A 68 -4.30 -1.48 -0.04
CA ALA A 68 -4.87 -1.33 -1.39
C ALA A 68 -6.28 -0.74 -1.35
N PHE A 69 -7.12 -1.16 -0.41
CA PHE A 69 -8.45 -0.60 -0.21
C PHE A 69 -8.38 0.87 0.19
N ASP A 70 -7.55 1.22 1.18
CA ASP A 70 -7.38 2.60 1.65
C ASP A 70 -6.94 3.53 0.51
N GLU A 71 -5.98 3.12 -0.33
CA GLU A 71 -5.54 3.91 -1.49
C GLU A 71 -6.62 4.03 -2.58
N ASN A 72 -7.39 2.96 -2.82
CA ASN A 72 -8.49 3.00 -3.79
C ASN A 72 -9.64 3.88 -3.32
N ASP A 73 -9.97 3.87 -2.03
CA ASP A 73 -10.99 4.73 -1.42
C ASP A 73 -10.55 6.21 -1.46
N LEU A 74 -9.29 6.49 -1.17
CA LEU A 74 -8.69 7.82 -1.34
C LEU A 74 -8.74 8.28 -2.80
N ASN A 75 -8.49 7.39 -3.76
CA ASN A 75 -8.59 7.72 -5.17
C ASN A 75 -10.04 7.99 -5.60
N ALA A 76 -10.99 7.16 -5.18
CA ALA A 76 -12.43 7.37 -5.42
C ALA A 76 -12.91 8.69 -4.82
N SER A 77 -12.48 9.02 -3.60
CA SER A 77 -12.78 10.29 -2.93
C SER A 77 -12.21 11.49 -3.68
N ARG A 78 -11.03 11.36 -4.32
CA ARG A 78 -10.42 12.40 -5.15
C ARG A 78 -11.15 12.60 -6.48
N GLU A 79 -11.66 11.54 -7.10
CA GLU A 79 -12.46 11.67 -8.32
C GLU A 79 -13.83 12.31 -8.05
N MET A 80 -14.45 11.98 -6.91
CA MET A 80 -15.73 12.58 -6.50
C MET A 80 -15.60 14.08 -6.20
N THR A 81 -14.43 14.54 -5.74
CA THR A 81 -14.14 15.96 -5.49
C THR A 81 -13.60 16.69 -6.72
N GLY A 82 -13.00 15.97 -7.68
CA GLY A 82 -12.47 16.51 -8.94
C GLY A 82 -13.54 16.92 -9.98
N SER A 83 -14.76 16.41 -9.88
CA SER A 83 -15.88 16.75 -10.78
C SER A 83 -16.52 18.13 -10.53
N ARG A 84 -15.91 19.01 -9.72
CA ARG A 84 -16.37 20.38 -9.48
C ARG A 84 -15.46 21.46 -10.08
N ARG A 85 -14.77 21.17 -11.19
CA ARG A 85 -14.29 22.25 -12.07
C ARG A 85 -15.32 22.50 -13.16
N PHE A 86 -16.20 23.44 -12.82
CA PHE A 86 -17.08 24.20 -13.69
C PHE A 86 -16.55 24.29 -15.12
N SER A 87 -17.27 23.62 -16.02
CA SER A 87 -17.19 23.92 -17.44
C SER A 87 -18.02 25.17 -17.74
N LYS A 88 -17.54 25.90 -18.73
CA LYS A 88 -18.20 26.95 -19.53
C LYS A 88 -18.21 28.38 -18.96
N SER A 89 -17.16 29.09 -19.36
CA SER A 89 -17.29 30.28 -20.21
C SER A 89 -18.48 30.23 -21.18
N ASP A 90 -18.96 31.43 -21.53
CA ASP A 90 -19.90 31.76 -22.61
C ASP A 90 -21.40 31.72 -22.28
N ILE A 91 -21.96 32.90 -21.99
CA ILE A 91 -23.04 33.52 -22.80
C ILE A 91 -23.07 35.06 -22.55
N VAL A 92 -22.87 35.77 -23.66
CA VAL A 92 -22.90 37.21 -23.99
C VAL A 92 -24.37 37.57 -24.40
N PRO A 93 -24.85 38.84 -24.55
CA PRO A 93 -24.19 40.16 -24.58
C PRO A 93 -24.56 41.14 -23.46
#